data_AF-A0A183GGT5-F1
#
_entry.id   AF-A0A183GGT5-F1
#
_cell.length_a   1.000
_cell.length_b   1.000
_cell.length_c   1.000
_cell.angle_alpha   90.00
_cell.angle_beta   90.00
_cell.angle_gamma   90.00
#
_symmetry.space_group_name_H-M   'P 1'
#
loop_
_entity.id
_entity.type
_entity.pdbx_description
1 polymer ?
#
loop_
_entity_poly.entity_id
_entity_poly.type
_entity_poly.pdbx_seq_one_letter_code
_entity_poly.pdbx_strand_id
1 'polypeptide(L)'
;RRRRRRRRRRSQQGNPYSSAKILSQSFRSGTHDGTSFLQKMKHKTEFAVNDYPNPSSELGNFSDERLQQLWETARNGKFSEEELIALHAELKDAEKKTGAYNDALQEMNRVPLENSIHFDDHPSVDAKSAKMKAAHREMYEHIDKIREKLKDDTKSPFENDRVGRLWKAAQSNGNFTKKDLDVMRDELLHFDRQLKKIAFHKVSGERQKQGKMALHAVEDVELEAKHEKMERKLRKMEKYLVAKTQHVEL
;
A
#
# COMPACT_ATOMS: atom_id res chain seq x y z
N ARG A 1 33.60 -10.45 -81.61
CA ARG A 1 32.59 -11.54 -81.70
C ARG A 1 31.19 -10.93 -81.78
N ARG A 2 30.41 -11.40 -82.76
CA ARG A 2 28.95 -11.32 -83.03
C ARG A 2 28.07 -10.81 -81.85
N ARG A 3 27.19 -9.80 -81.96
CA ARG A 3 26.01 -9.52 -82.83
C ARG A 3 24.67 -9.81 -82.11
N ARG A 4 23.78 -8.80 -82.17
CA ARG A 4 22.29 -8.83 -82.30
C ARG A 4 21.49 -9.05 -81.00
N ARG A 5 20.66 -8.09 -80.55
CA ARG A 5 19.41 -7.50 -81.11
C ARG A 5 18.18 -8.43 -80.98
N ARG A 6 17.12 -7.89 -80.34
CA ARG A 6 15.66 -7.94 -80.62
C ARG A 6 14.86 -8.36 -79.36
N ARG A 7 14.08 -7.50 -78.70
CA ARG A 7 12.81 -6.82 -79.05
C ARG A 7 11.62 -7.76 -79.35
N ARG A 8 10.52 -7.47 -78.62
CA ARG A 8 9.09 -7.56 -79.00
C ARG A 8 8.49 -8.97 -78.95
N ARG A 9 7.21 -9.20 -78.68
CA ARG A 9 5.98 -8.49 -78.20
C ARG A 9 4.87 -9.54 -78.41
N ARG A 10 3.71 -9.35 -77.75
CA ARG A 10 2.37 -9.82 -78.17
C ARG A 10 2.13 -11.34 -78.09
N SER A 11 0.93 -11.88 -77.89
CA SER A 11 -0.42 -11.34 -77.66
C SER A 11 -1.37 -12.53 -77.47
N GLN A 12 -2.43 -12.31 -76.71
CA GLN A 12 -3.82 -12.78 -76.89
C GLN A 12 -4.13 -14.24 -77.25
N GLN A 13 -5.04 -14.81 -76.45
CA GLN A 13 -6.32 -15.48 -76.82
C GLN A 13 -7.06 -15.72 -75.49
N GLY A 14 -8.37 -15.56 -75.26
CA GLY A 14 -9.49 -15.26 -76.14
C GLY A 14 -10.62 -16.29 -76.00
N ASN A 15 -11.44 -16.21 -74.93
CA ASN A 15 -12.87 -16.63 -74.78
C ASN A 15 -13.22 -18.13 -75.04
N PRO A 16 -14.44 -18.70 -74.77
CA PRO A 16 -15.77 -18.06 -74.65
C PRO A 16 -16.87 -18.70 -73.72
N TYR A 17 -18.00 -17.97 -73.62
CA TYR A 17 -19.40 -18.37 -73.29
C TYR A 17 -19.79 -18.92 -71.90
N SER A 18 -20.69 -18.22 -71.19
CA SER A 18 -22.11 -18.64 -71.14
C SER A 18 -23.08 -17.53 -70.63
N SER A 19 -24.05 -17.21 -71.48
CA SER A 19 -25.42 -16.65 -71.32
C SER A 19 -25.94 -16.26 -69.92
N ALA A 20 -26.43 -15.04 -69.67
CA ALA A 20 -27.69 -14.42 -70.14
C ALA A 20 -28.98 -15.03 -69.52
N LYS A 21 -29.68 -14.26 -68.67
CA LYS A 21 -30.97 -13.61 -68.99
C LYS A 21 -31.63 -12.98 -67.76
N ILE A 22 -32.14 -11.77 -68.01
CA ILE A 22 -33.01 -10.93 -67.21
C ILE A 22 -34.45 -11.50 -67.26
N LEU A 23 -35.18 -11.47 -66.14
CA LEU A 23 -36.60 -11.11 -66.19
C LEU A 23 -37.07 -10.46 -64.88
N SER A 24 -37.67 -9.29 -65.08
CA SER A 24 -38.37 -8.41 -64.17
C SER A 24 -39.55 -9.04 -63.44
N GLN A 25 -39.88 -8.55 -62.24
CA GLN A 25 -41.20 -7.99 -61.94
C GLN A 25 -41.21 -7.18 -60.64
N SER A 26 -41.70 -5.94 -60.75
CA SER A 26 -42.01 -5.00 -59.67
C SER A 26 -43.22 -5.44 -58.86
N PHE A 27 -43.25 -5.16 -57.55
CA PHE A 27 -44.47 -4.65 -56.87
C PHE A 27 -44.09 -3.80 -55.63
N ARG A 28 -44.85 -2.70 -55.51
CA ARG A 28 -45.03 -1.68 -54.46
C ARG A 28 -45.11 -2.29 -53.03
N SER A 29 -44.98 -1.64 -51.89
CA SER A 29 -44.86 -0.26 -51.35
C SER A 29 -44.83 -0.42 -49.82
N GLY A 30 -44.21 0.48 -49.06
CA GLY A 30 -44.54 0.58 -47.62
C GLY A 30 -43.38 1.02 -46.73
N THR A 31 -43.45 2.26 -46.30
CA THR A 31 -42.67 2.91 -45.24
C THR A 31 -42.98 2.33 -43.85
N HIS A 32 -41.98 1.92 -43.06
CA HIS A 32 -41.84 2.27 -41.63
C HIS A 32 -40.54 1.68 -41.01
N ASP A 33 -39.87 2.52 -40.21
CA ASP A 33 -38.99 2.18 -39.07
C ASP A 33 -37.60 1.61 -39.29
N GLY A 34 -36.75 2.40 -39.96
CA GLY A 34 -35.28 2.28 -39.91
C GLY A 34 -34.61 2.91 -38.68
N THR A 35 -35.34 3.22 -37.60
CA THR A 35 -34.79 3.88 -36.39
C THR A 35 -34.81 3.01 -35.13
N SER A 36 -35.46 1.84 -35.13
CA SER A 36 -35.56 1.01 -33.91
C SER A 36 -34.34 0.13 -33.63
N PHE A 37 -33.42 -0.05 -34.61
CA PHE A 37 -32.27 -0.94 -34.43
C PHE A 37 -31.02 -0.24 -33.88
N LEU A 38 -30.85 1.07 -34.11
CA LEU A 38 -29.71 1.85 -33.59
C LEU A 38 -29.92 2.34 -32.15
N GLN A 39 -31.15 2.28 -31.63
CA GLN A 39 -31.46 2.66 -30.24
C GLN A 39 -31.26 1.51 -29.24
N LYS A 40 -31.24 0.25 -29.69
CA LYS A 40 -31.05 -0.93 -28.81
C LYS A 40 -29.60 -1.23 -28.45
N MET A 41 -28.62 -0.50 -28.98
CA MET A 41 -27.18 -0.70 -28.71
C MET A 41 -26.49 0.47 -28.01
N LYS A 42 -27.23 1.44 -27.46
CA LYS A 42 -26.66 2.61 -26.75
C LYS A 42 -26.78 2.61 -25.22
N HIS A 43 -27.32 1.55 -24.60
CA HIS A 43 -27.47 1.48 -23.14
C HIS A 43 -26.69 0.34 -22.48
N LYS A 44 -25.48 0.03 -22.96
CA LYS A 44 -24.64 -1.00 -22.33
C LYS A 44 -23.17 -0.64 -22.09
N THR A 45 -22.75 0.60 -22.35
CA THR A 45 -21.32 0.95 -22.29
C THR A 45 -21.02 2.21 -21.49
N GLU A 46 -21.91 2.65 -20.61
CA GLU A 46 -21.61 3.77 -19.72
C GLU A 46 -22.11 3.42 -18.32
N PHE A 47 -21.22 3.53 -17.33
CA PHE A 47 -21.33 3.11 -15.93
C PHE A 47 -21.05 1.62 -15.62
N ALA A 48 -19.95 1.09 -16.14
CA ALA A 48 -19.09 0.26 -15.30
C ALA A 48 -18.10 1.19 -14.60
N VAL A 49 -18.59 1.92 -13.59
CA VAL A 49 -17.70 2.36 -12.52
C VAL A 49 -17.06 1.08 -12.01
N ASN A 50 -15.74 1.04 -11.94
CA ASN A 50 -14.98 -0.02 -11.30
C ASN A 50 -15.42 -0.11 -9.83
N ASP A 51 -16.57 -0.73 -9.59
CA ASP A 51 -16.99 -1.27 -8.30
C ASP A 51 -16.37 -2.66 -8.22
N TYR A 52 -15.03 -2.70 -8.28
CA TYR A 52 -14.35 -3.84 -7.67
C TYR A 52 -14.65 -3.67 -6.18
N PRO A 53 -15.43 -4.57 -5.55
CA PRO A 53 -15.60 -4.51 -4.12
C PRO A 53 -14.18 -4.54 -3.56
N ASN A 54 -13.78 -3.46 -2.89
CA ASN A 54 -12.51 -3.42 -2.18
C ASN A 54 -12.60 -4.56 -1.16
N PRO A 55 -11.90 -5.71 -1.32
CA PRO A 55 -11.99 -6.84 -0.41
C PRO A 55 -11.78 -6.40 1.05
N SER A 56 -10.98 -5.36 1.30
CA SER A 56 -10.77 -4.85 2.65
C SER A 56 -12.00 -4.16 3.27
N SER A 57 -12.97 -3.76 2.46
CA SER A 57 -14.21 -3.11 2.91
C SER A 57 -15.32 -4.10 3.28
N GLU A 58 -15.24 -5.34 2.79
CA GLU A 58 -16.18 -6.43 3.12
C GLU A 58 -15.72 -7.30 4.31
N LEU A 59 -14.51 -7.05 4.82
CA LEU A 59 -13.98 -7.76 5.97
C LEU A 59 -14.78 -7.41 7.23
N GLY A 60 -15.50 -8.41 7.76
CA GLY A 60 -16.47 -8.24 8.85
C GLY A 60 -15.87 -7.69 10.15
N ASN A 61 -16.74 -7.10 10.97
CA ASN A 61 -16.37 -6.42 12.22
C ASN A 61 -15.83 -7.38 13.30
N PHE A 62 -15.16 -6.80 14.29
CA PHE A 62 -14.65 -7.51 15.47
C PHE A 62 -15.60 -7.33 16.67
N SER A 63 -15.70 -8.39 17.49
CA SER A 63 -16.49 -8.36 18.72
C SER A 63 -15.78 -7.63 19.86
N ASP A 64 -14.44 -7.63 19.84
CA ASP A 64 -13.59 -6.89 20.80
C ASP A 64 -13.32 -5.48 20.26
N GLU A 65 -13.71 -4.46 21.04
CA GLU A 65 -13.50 -3.04 20.72
C GLU A 65 -12.03 -2.72 20.48
N ARG A 66 -11.11 -3.39 21.18
CA ARG A 66 -9.67 -3.15 21.03
C ARG A 66 -9.16 -3.62 19.67
N LEU A 67 -9.69 -4.73 19.15
CA LEU A 67 -9.34 -5.25 17.82
C LEU A 67 -9.96 -4.37 16.73
N GLN A 68 -11.19 -3.89 16.96
CA GLN A 68 -11.85 -2.95 16.07
C GLN A 68 -11.07 -1.63 15.93
N GLN A 69 -10.59 -1.06 17.05
CA GLN A 69 -9.74 0.12 17.03
C GLN A 69 -8.45 -0.12 16.24
N LEU A 70 -7.79 -1.27 16.42
CA LEU A 70 -6.59 -1.62 15.66
C LEU A 70 -6.88 -1.73 14.15
N TRP A 71 -8.01 -2.33 13.80
CA TRP A 71 -8.45 -2.43 12.41
C TRP A 71 -8.68 -1.06 11.77
N GLU A 72 -9.37 -0.15 12.46
CA GLU A 72 -9.62 1.21 11.96
C GLU A 72 -8.32 2.00 11.82
N THR A 73 -7.40 1.88 12.79
CA THR A 73 -6.09 2.52 12.68
C THR A 73 -5.27 1.99 11.50
N ALA A 74 -5.38 0.70 11.19
CA ALA A 74 -4.71 0.12 10.03
C ALA A 74 -5.38 0.55 8.71
N ARG A 75 -6.71 0.58 8.65
CA ARG A 75 -7.46 1.06 7.47
C ARG A 75 -7.17 2.52 7.14
N ASN A 76 -6.96 3.34 8.16
CA ASN A 76 -6.53 4.73 8.03
C ASN A 76 -5.01 4.87 7.75
N GLY A 77 -4.27 3.77 7.82
CA GLY A 77 -2.84 3.69 7.57
C GLY A 77 -2.49 3.63 6.07
N LYS A 78 -1.22 3.36 5.77
CA LYS A 78 -0.70 3.24 4.39
C LYS A 78 -0.51 1.77 3.96
N PHE A 79 -1.33 0.88 4.47
CA PHE A 79 -1.26 -0.53 4.12
C PHE A 79 -1.76 -0.73 2.69
N SER A 80 -1.09 -1.59 1.94
CA SER A 80 -1.64 -2.12 0.70
C SER A 80 -2.85 -3.00 1.00
N GLU A 81 -3.69 -3.21 -0.01
CA GLU A 81 -4.89 -4.05 0.13
C GLU A 81 -4.55 -5.50 0.52
N GLU A 82 -3.46 -6.04 -0.01
CA GLU A 82 -2.96 -7.38 0.36
C GLU A 82 -2.52 -7.44 1.84
N GLU A 83 -1.83 -6.41 2.31
CA GLU A 83 -1.39 -6.31 3.72
C GLU A 83 -2.58 -6.11 4.67
N LEU A 84 -3.61 -5.34 4.27
CA LEU A 84 -4.84 -5.18 5.05
C LEU A 84 -5.61 -6.50 5.19
N ILE A 85 -5.71 -7.30 4.12
CA ILE A 85 -6.34 -8.62 4.16
C ILE A 85 -5.56 -9.55 5.09
N ALA A 86 -4.23 -9.57 4.99
CA ALA A 86 -3.38 -10.37 5.87
C ALA A 86 -3.52 -9.94 7.34
N LEU A 87 -3.51 -8.63 7.61
CA LEU A 87 -3.68 -8.07 8.95
C LEU A 87 -5.06 -8.40 9.53
N HIS A 88 -6.12 -8.34 8.73
CA HIS A 88 -7.46 -8.74 9.18
C HIS A 88 -7.52 -10.21 9.56
N ALA A 89 -6.87 -11.08 8.78
CA ALA A 89 -6.75 -12.50 9.12
C ALA A 89 -5.99 -12.70 10.45
N GLU A 90 -4.90 -11.96 10.69
CA GLU A 90 -4.18 -11.96 11.96
C GLU A 90 -5.05 -11.44 13.13
N LEU A 91 -5.82 -10.37 12.93
CA LEU A 91 -6.76 -9.85 13.92
C LEU A 91 -7.89 -10.84 14.22
N LYS A 92 -8.38 -11.59 13.22
CA LYS A 92 -9.36 -12.66 13.42
C LYS A 92 -8.78 -13.83 14.20
N ASP A 93 -7.51 -14.14 14.02
CA ASP A 93 -6.81 -15.12 14.86
C ASP A 93 -6.64 -14.62 16.30
N ALA A 94 -6.36 -13.33 16.49
CA ALA A 94 -6.37 -12.72 17.82
C ALA A 94 -7.75 -12.79 18.49
N GLU A 95 -8.84 -12.57 17.74
CA GLU A 95 -10.22 -12.72 18.25
C GLU A 95 -10.49 -14.15 18.72
N LYS A 96 -10.04 -15.16 17.97
CA LYS A 96 -10.14 -16.57 18.37
C LYS A 96 -9.37 -16.86 19.67
N LYS A 97 -8.17 -16.31 19.83
CA LYS A 97 -7.36 -16.43 21.06
C LYS A 97 -8.04 -15.76 22.26
N THR A 98 -8.68 -14.60 22.06
CA THR A 98 -9.51 -13.95 23.08
C THR A 98 -10.70 -14.83 23.47
N GLY A 99 -11.36 -15.46 22.49
CA GLY A 99 -12.41 -16.45 22.72
C GLY A 99 -11.92 -17.61 23.58
N ALA A 100 -10.78 -18.21 23.23
CA ALA A 100 -10.19 -19.32 23.98
C ALA A 100 -9.82 -18.94 25.44
N TYR A 101 -9.34 -17.72 25.67
CA TYR A 101 -9.12 -17.20 27.02
C TYR A 101 -10.44 -17.04 27.79
N ASN A 102 -11.47 -16.48 27.17
CA ASN A 102 -12.79 -16.33 27.78
C ASN A 102 -13.44 -17.68 28.09
N ASP A 103 -13.30 -18.67 27.22
CA ASP A 103 -13.77 -20.04 27.45
C ASP A 103 -13.03 -20.69 28.63
N ALA A 104 -11.71 -20.51 28.71
CA ALA A 104 -10.92 -20.99 29.85
C ALA A 104 -11.31 -20.28 31.16
N LEU A 105 -11.64 -18.99 31.09
CA LEU A 105 -12.12 -18.20 32.23
C LEU A 105 -13.51 -18.67 32.68
N GLN A 106 -14.42 -18.97 31.73
CA GLN A 106 -15.73 -19.54 32.04
C GLN A 106 -15.61 -20.94 32.66
N GLU A 107 -14.72 -21.78 32.15
CA GLU A 107 -14.48 -23.13 32.69
C GLU A 107 -13.86 -23.09 34.09
N MET A 108 -13.05 -22.07 34.41
CA MET A 108 -12.55 -21.84 35.77
C MET A 108 -13.65 -21.30 36.71
N ASN A 109 -14.56 -20.44 36.21
CA ASN A 109 -15.65 -19.86 37.00
C ASN A 109 -16.90 -20.75 37.05
N ARG A 110 -16.91 -21.88 36.33
CA ARG A 110 -18.05 -22.78 36.26
C ARG A 110 -18.26 -23.43 37.62
N VAL A 111 -19.32 -23.03 38.30
CA VAL A 111 -19.76 -23.66 39.54
C VAL A 111 -20.17 -25.11 39.23
N PRO A 112 -19.61 -26.12 39.92
CA PRO A 112 -20.03 -27.51 39.75
C PRO A 112 -21.54 -27.64 39.95
N LEU A 113 -22.23 -28.25 38.99
CA LEU A 113 -23.69 -28.46 39.02
C LEU A 113 -24.10 -29.57 40.01
N GLU A 114 -23.14 -30.37 40.46
CA GLU A 114 -23.34 -31.37 41.49
C GLU A 114 -22.74 -30.86 42.80
N ASN A 115 -23.50 -30.94 43.89
CA ASN A 115 -23.05 -30.72 45.27
C ASN A 115 -22.05 -31.83 45.69
N SER A 116 -20.94 -31.93 44.97
CA SER A 116 -19.84 -32.83 45.28
C SER A 116 -18.95 -32.17 46.32
N ILE A 117 -18.82 -32.81 47.48
CA ILE A 117 -17.97 -32.39 48.59
C ILE A 117 -16.50 -32.76 48.32
N HIS A 118 -16.20 -33.31 47.14
CA HIS A 118 -14.84 -33.40 46.63
C HIS A 118 -14.39 -31.98 46.32
N PHE A 119 -13.81 -31.34 47.33
CA PHE A 119 -12.96 -30.17 47.22
C PHE A 119 -12.15 -30.34 45.94
N ASP A 120 -12.42 -29.51 44.94
CA ASP A 120 -11.76 -29.54 43.63
C ASP A 120 -10.30 -29.89 43.84
N ASP A 121 -9.88 -31.08 43.39
CA ASP A 121 -8.52 -31.57 43.60
C ASP A 121 -7.59 -30.44 43.14
N HIS A 122 -6.82 -29.86 44.08
CA HIS A 122 -5.88 -28.77 43.82
C HIS A 122 -5.12 -28.89 42.48
N PRO A 123 -4.61 -30.08 42.07
CA PRO A 123 -3.96 -30.24 40.75
C PRO A 123 -4.86 -29.97 39.53
N SER A 124 -6.17 -30.20 39.61
CA SER A 124 -7.15 -29.89 38.55
C SER A 124 -7.34 -28.38 38.39
N VAL A 125 -7.48 -27.66 39.51
CA VAL A 125 -7.59 -26.19 39.52
C VAL A 125 -6.29 -25.55 39.07
N ASP A 126 -5.14 -26.08 39.50
CA ASP A 126 -3.83 -25.62 39.08
C ASP A 126 -3.63 -25.81 37.57
N ALA A 127 -4.08 -26.95 37.00
CA ALA A 127 -4.06 -27.18 35.56
C ALA A 127 -4.98 -26.22 34.79
N LYS A 128 -6.20 -25.96 35.28
CA LYS A 128 -7.12 -24.96 34.70
C LYS A 128 -6.53 -23.54 34.78
N SER A 129 -5.93 -23.19 35.92
CA SER A 129 -5.27 -21.89 36.14
C SER A 129 -4.06 -21.71 35.22
N ALA A 130 -3.24 -22.76 35.06
CA ALA A 130 -2.11 -22.75 34.14
C ALA A 130 -2.57 -22.57 32.68
N LYS A 131 -3.63 -23.28 32.26
CA LYS A 131 -4.23 -23.14 30.92
C LYS A 131 -4.78 -21.73 30.69
N MET A 132 -5.50 -21.17 31.67
CA MET A 132 -6.02 -19.80 31.60
C MET A 132 -4.88 -18.77 31.47
N LYS A 133 -3.83 -18.89 32.30
CA LYS A 133 -2.65 -18.00 32.25
C LYS A 133 -1.90 -18.12 30.92
N ALA A 134 -1.75 -19.33 30.40
CA ALA A 134 -1.14 -19.56 29.08
C ALA A 134 -1.95 -18.90 27.97
N ALA A 135 -3.28 -19.09 27.94
CA ALA A 135 -4.17 -18.47 26.96
C ALA A 135 -4.19 -16.94 27.07
N HIS A 136 -4.17 -16.39 28.29
CA HIS A 136 -4.05 -14.96 28.54
C HIS A 136 -2.75 -14.42 27.95
N ARG A 137 -1.61 -15.05 28.29
CA ARG A 137 -0.30 -14.65 27.79
C ARG A 137 -0.24 -14.69 26.27
N GLU A 138 -0.72 -15.76 25.66
CA GLU A 138 -0.76 -15.92 24.20
C GLU A 138 -1.62 -14.84 23.54
N MET A 139 -2.82 -14.58 24.06
CA MET A 139 -3.71 -13.53 23.58
C MET A 139 -3.05 -12.15 23.66
N TYR A 140 -2.48 -11.79 24.82
CA TYR A 140 -1.83 -10.49 25.03
C TYR A 140 -0.60 -10.32 24.14
N GLU A 141 0.30 -11.31 24.10
CA GLU A 141 1.49 -11.27 23.25
C GLU A 141 1.11 -11.13 21.78
N HIS A 142 0.04 -11.79 21.34
CA HIS A 142 -0.43 -11.69 19.95
C HIS A 142 -0.97 -10.30 19.61
N ILE A 143 -1.82 -9.73 20.48
CA ILE A 143 -2.36 -8.37 20.30
C ILE A 143 -1.23 -7.33 20.32
N ASP A 144 -0.26 -7.48 21.21
CA ASP A 144 0.86 -6.55 21.29
C ASP A 144 1.81 -6.66 20.08
N LYS A 145 2.03 -7.86 19.53
CA LYS A 145 2.75 -8.02 18.25
C LYS A 145 2.05 -7.29 17.11
N ILE A 146 0.72 -7.39 17.02
CA ILE A 146 -0.06 -6.68 15.99
C ILE A 146 0.06 -5.16 16.18
N ARG A 147 0.00 -4.68 17.43
CA ARG A 147 0.21 -3.26 17.76
C ARG A 147 1.61 -2.77 17.38
N GLU A 148 2.63 -3.60 17.59
CA GLU A 148 4.01 -3.29 17.25
C GLU A 148 4.18 -3.16 15.74
N LYS A 149 3.69 -4.14 14.96
CA LYS A 149 3.68 -4.07 13.48
C LYS A 149 3.02 -2.79 12.96
N LEU A 150 1.86 -2.44 13.52
CA LEU A 150 1.16 -1.22 13.14
C LEU A 150 1.95 0.06 13.48
N LYS A 151 2.68 0.06 14.60
CA LYS A 151 3.58 1.17 14.96
C LYS A 151 4.78 1.26 14.03
N ASP A 152 5.36 0.14 13.65
CA ASP A 152 6.53 0.12 12.78
C ASP A 152 6.19 0.62 11.36
N ASP A 153 5.01 0.30 10.83
CA ASP A 153 4.55 0.83 9.54
C ASP A 153 4.20 2.32 9.58
N THR A 154 3.78 2.83 10.74
CA THR A 154 3.59 4.28 10.93
C THR A 154 4.89 5.02 11.23
N LYS A 155 5.91 4.31 11.71
CA LYS A 155 7.21 4.88 12.03
C LYS A 155 7.95 5.19 10.73
N SER A 156 8.15 6.48 10.48
CA SER A 156 9.00 6.90 9.36
C SER A 156 10.38 6.24 9.54
N PRO A 157 11.03 5.73 8.47
CA PRO A 157 12.40 5.20 8.52
C PRO A 157 13.46 6.23 8.94
N PHE A 158 13.04 7.48 9.17
CA PHE A 158 13.88 8.63 9.41
C PHE A 158 13.57 9.18 10.79
N GLU A 159 14.61 9.48 11.55
CA GLU A 159 14.52 10.09 12.88
C GLU A 159 14.11 11.56 12.78
N ASN A 160 14.47 12.22 11.68
CA ASN A 160 14.05 13.58 11.40
C ASN A 160 12.70 13.64 10.67
N ASP A 161 11.71 14.28 11.32
CA ASP A 161 10.36 14.47 10.77
C ASP A 161 10.34 15.12 9.38
N ARG A 162 11.27 16.04 9.10
CA ARG A 162 11.32 16.73 7.79
C ARG A 162 11.77 15.80 6.69
N VAL A 163 12.77 14.96 6.96
CA VAL A 163 13.24 13.94 6.02
C VAL A 163 12.15 12.89 5.78
N GLY A 164 11.43 12.50 6.84
CA GLY A 164 10.26 11.63 6.73
C GLY A 164 9.14 12.20 5.87
N ARG A 165 8.82 13.50 6.02
CA ARG A 165 7.84 14.18 5.14
C ARG A 165 8.28 14.19 3.68
N LEU A 166 9.56 14.44 3.40
CA LEU A 166 10.10 14.41 2.03
C LEU A 166 10.01 13.02 1.41
N TRP A 167 10.30 11.97 2.18
CA TRP A 167 10.15 10.59 1.71
C TRP A 167 8.69 10.23 1.42
N LYS A 168 7.76 10.69 2.25
CA LYS A 168 6.32 10.50 2.00
C LYS A 168 5.89 11.23 0.73
N ALA A 169 6.35 12.46 0.52
CA ALA A 169 6.08 13.21 -0.70
C ALA A 169 6.67 12.50 -1.94
N ALA A 170 7.90 11.99 -1.85
CA ALA A 170 8.54 11.24 -2.93
C ALA A 170 7.75 9.97 -3.30
N GLN A 171 7.26 9.21 -2.33
CA GLN A 171 6.45 8.01 -2.58
C GLN A 171 5.08 8.33 -3.19
N SER A 172 4.46 9.43 -2.78
CA SER A 172 3.18 9.89 -3.36
C SER A 172 3.33 10.36 -4.81
N ASN A 173 4.56 10.61 -5.27
CA ASN A 173 4.82 11.03 -6.64
C ASN A 173 4.87 9.82 -7.57
N GLY A 174 3.87 9.68 -8.46
CA GLY A 174 3.86 8.65 -9.50
C GLY A 174 4.95 8.77 -10.57
N ASN A 175 5.76 9.84 -10.53
CA ASN A 175 6.79 10.17 -11.53
C ASN A 175 8.16 9.55 -11.25
N PHE A 176 8.32 8.79 -10.16
CA PHE A 176 9.57 8.12 -9.83
C PHE A 176 9.49 6.63 -10.12
N THR A 177 10.52 6.10 -10.77
CA THR A 177 10.67 4.65 -10.89
C THR A 177 11.13 4.06 -9.56
N LYS A 178 10.95 2.75 -9.38
CA LYS A 178 11.44 2.04 -8.18
C LYS A 178 12.93 2.31 -7.91
N LYS A 179 13.75 2.37 -8.96
CA LYS A 179 15.19 2.68 -8.86
C LYS A 179 15.44 4.11 -8.37
N ASP A 180 14.66 5.08 -8.86
CA ASP A 180 14.78 6.48 -8.43
C ASP A 180 14.36 6.64 -6.97
N LEU A 181 13.31 5.94 -6.54
CA LEU A 181 12.88 5.90 -5.14
C LEU A 181 13.94 5.29 -4.24
N ASP A 182 14.62 4.22 -4.66
CA ASP A 182 15.71 3.62 -3.88
C ASP A 182 16.90 4.59 -3.73
N VAL A 183 17.33 5.25 -4.82
CA VAL A 183 18.39 6.28 -4.76
C VAL A 183 17.98 7.44 -3.82
N MET A 184 16.72 7.88 -3.91
CA MET A 184 16.20 8.94 -3.06
C MET A 184 16.12 8.53 -1.60
N ARG A 185 15.77 7.28 -1.32
CA ARG A 185 15.78 6.72 0.04
C ARG A 185 17.18 6.78 0.63
N ASP A 186 18.18 6.33 -0.13
CA ASP A 186 19.58 6.31 0.31
C ASP A 186 20.12 7.72 0.57
N GLU A 187 19.79 8.69 -0.29
CA GLU A 187 20.19 10.08 -0.11
C GLU A 187 19.51 10.70 1.14
N LEU A 188 18.21 10.47 1.32
CA LEU A 188 17.48 10.93 2.51
C LEU A 188 18.01 10.28 3.79
N LEU A 189 18.40 9.00 3.74
CA LEU A 189 18.98 8.29 4.87
C LEU A 189 20.37 8.85 5.22
N HIS A 190 21.14 9.23 4.21
CA HIS A 190 22.39 9.94 4.41
C HIS A 190 22.16 11.29 5.10
N PHE A 191 21.16 12.07 4.68
CA PHE A 191 20.82 13.32 5.34
C PHE A 191 20.39 13.12 6.80
N ASP A 192 19.56 12.13 7.08
CA ASP A 192 19.08 11.83 8.43
C ASP A 192 20.23 11.49 9.39
N ARG A 193 21.17 10.63 8.95
CA ARG A 193 22.39 10.30 9.73
C ARG A 193 23.26 11.52 9.97
N GLN A 194 23.43 12.39 8.98
CA GLN A 194 24.25 13.59 9.12
C GLN A 194 23.59 14.63 10.03
N LEU A 195 22.27 14.81 9.93
CA LEU A 195 21.50 15.67 10.84
C LEU A 195 21.59 15.17 12.28
N LYS A 196 21.47 13.86 12.49
CA LYS A 196 21.68 13.24 13.81
C LYS A 196 23.06 13.52 14.37
N LYS A 197 24.11 13.35 13.55
CA LYS A 197 25.50 13.63 13.95
C LYS A 197 25.68 15.09 14.37
N ILE A 198 25.11 16.02 13.63
CA ILE A 198 25.19 17.46 13.95
C ILE A 198 24.38 17.82 15.20
N ALA A 199 23.17 17.27 15.35
CA ALA A 199 22.37 17.46 16.56
C ALA A 199 23.10 16.97 17.82
N PHE A 200 23.76 15.81 17.72
CA PHE A 200 24.60 15.28 18.79
C PHE A 200 25.79 16.21 19.11
N HIS A 201 26.49 16.70 18.08
CA HIS A 201 27.61 17.62 18.28
C HIS A 201 27.20 18.98 18.82
N LYS A 202 26.04 19.52 18.44
CA LYS A 202 25.51 20.76 19.00
C LYS A 202 25.27 20.63 20.52
N VAL A 203 24.63 19.55 20.94
CA VAL A 203 24.37 19.27 22.36
C VAL A 203 25.68 18.98 23.13
N SER A 204 26.64 18.30 22.51
CA SER A 204 27.96 18.04 23.13
C SER A 204 28.82 19.31 23.22
N GLY A 205 28.81 20.15 22.19
CA GLY A 205 29.56 21.41 22.14
C GLY A 205 29.04 22.46 23.12
N GLU A 206 27.72 22.52 23.33
CA GLU A 206 27.11 23.37 24.38
C GLU A 206 27.61 23.00 25.79
N ARG A 207 27.83 21.71 26.07
CA ARG A 207 28.44 21.25 27.34
C ARG A 207 29.92 21.59 27.45
N GLN A 208 30.66 21.61 26.35
CA GLN A 208 32.11 21.81 26.31
C GLN A 208 32.52 23.30 26.29
N LYS A 209 31.65 24.17 25.77
CA LYS A 209 31.81 25.64 25.74
C LYS A 209 31.91 26.29 27.12
N GLN A 210 31.53 25.59 28.19
CA GLN A 210 31.65 26.11 29.56
C GLN A 210 33.10 26.25 30.07
N GLY A 211 34.13 25.80 29.31
CA GLY A 211 35.52 25.82 29.80
C GLY A 211 36.64 26.28 28.85
N LYS A 212 36.51 26.20 27.51
CA LYS A 212 37.58 26.57 26.55
C LYS A 212 37.01 27.12 25.24
N MET A 213 37.16 28.43 25.00
CA MET A 213 36.32 29.18 24.05
C MET A 213 36.80 29.23 22.59
N ALA A 214 38.11 29.23 22.31
CA ALA A 214 38.60 29.62 20.98
C ALA A 214 38.65 28.47 19.94
N LEU A 215 39.14 27.29 20.33
CA LEU A 215 39.36 26.18 19.39
C LEU A 215 38.03 25.47 19.02
N HIS A 216 37.12 25.37 20.00
CA HIS A 216 35.79 24.80 19.79
C HIS A 216 34.88 25.70 18.93
N ALA A 217 35.11 27.02 18.94
CA ALA A 217 34.33 27.95 18.12
C ALA A 217 34.58 27.75 16.63
N VAL A 218 35.82 27.46 16.21
CA VAL A 218 36.13 27.19 14.80
C VAL A 218 35.50 25.88 14.33
N GLU A 219 35.59 24.83 15.16
CA GLU A 219 35.02 23.52 14.87
C GLU A 219 33.48 23.58 14.79
N ASP A 220 32.84 24.34 15.66
CA ASP A 220 31.40 24.60 15.63
C ASP A 220 30.96 25.40 14.40
N VAL A 221 31.72 26.42 13.99
CA VAL A 221 31.43 27.20 12.77
C VAL A 221 31.54 26.31 11.52
N GLU A 222 32.52 25.41 11.47
CA GLU A 222 32.65 24.49 10.34
C GLU A 222 31.50 23.47 10.29
N LEU A 223 31.09 22.94 11.45
CA LEU A 223 29.96 22.04 11.59
C LEU A 223 28.63 22.72 11.24
N GLU A 224 28.44 23.98 11.66
CA GLU A 224 27.26 24.77 11.34
C GLU A 224 27.21 25.14 9.85
N ALA A 225 28.35 25.46 9.23
CA ALA A 225 28.43 25.65 7.79
C ALA A 225 28.10 24.36 7.01
N LYS A 226 28.51 23.18 7.51
CA LYS A 226 28.11 21.88 6.94
C LYS A 226 26.62 21.63 7.11
N HIS A 227 26.06 21.94 8.28
CA HIS A 227 24.62 21.86 8.56
C HIS A 227 23.83 22.71 7.57
N GLU A 228 24.22 23.97 7.39
CA GLU A 228 23.49 24.87 6.52
C GLU A 228 23.59 24.46 5.04
N LYS A 229 24.74 23.93 4.60
CA LYS A 229 24.86 23.33 3.26
C LYS A 229 23.88 22.18 3.05
N MET A 230 23.71 21.31 4.05
CA MET A 230 22.75 20.21 3.98
C MET A 230 21.31 20.69 4.04
N GLU A 231 20.99 21.65 4.90
CA GLU A 231 19.65 22.26 4.91
C GLU A 231 19.30 22.89 3.57
N ARG A 232 20.25 23.58 2.92
CA ARG A 232 20.05 24.13 1.58
C ARG A 232 19.77 23.02 0.57
N LYS A 233 20.45 21.87 0.65
CA LYS A 233 20.16 20.70 -0.19
C LYS A 233 18.75 20.15 0.07
N LEU A 234 18.34 19.99 1.33
CA LEU A 234 16.98 19.56 1.68
C LEU A 234 15.92 20.53 1.17
N ARG A 235 16.14 21.85 1.31
CA ARG A 235 15.23 22.88 0.73
C ARG A 235 15.15 22.77 -0.80
N LYS A 236 16.26 22.45 -1.48
CA LYS A 236 16.27 22.24 -2.93
C LYS A 236 15.51 20.98 -3.33
N MET A 237 15.70 19.87 -2.62
CA MET A 237 14.94 18.63 -2.84
C MET A 237 13.45 18.84 -2.58
N GLU A 238 13.10 19.55 -1.52
CA GLU A 238 11.71 19.91 -1.21
C GLU A 238 11.07 20.69 -2.36
N LYS A 239 11.74 21.74 -2.84
CA LYS A 239 11.28 22.51 -4.01
C LYS A 239 11.17 21.64 -5.27
N TYR A 240 12.11 20.73 -5.49
CA TYR A 240 12.09 19.82 -6.64
C TYR A 240 10.90 18.86 -6.57
N LEU A 241 10.63 18.29 -5.40
CA LEU A 241 9.48 17.41 -5.17
C LEU A 241 8.16 18.16 -5.34
N VAL A 242 8.05 19.37 -4.78
CA VAL A 242 6.86 20.22 -4.92
C VAL A 242 6.61 20.62 -6.38
N ALA A 243 7.66 21.00 -7.11
CA ALA A 243 7.54 21.30 -8.53
C ALA A 243 7.08 20.07 -9.32
N LYS A 244 7.66 18.89 -9.03
CA LYS A 244 7.26 17.64 -9.68
C LYS A 244 5.84 17.18 -9.33
N THR A 245 5.31 17.49 -8.15
CA THR A 245 3.91 17.23 -7.80
C THR A 245 2.94 18.14 -8.52
N GLN A 246 3.23 19.44 -8.60
CA GLN A 246 2.32 20.43 -9.21
C GLN A 246 2.13 20.20 -10.72
N HIS A 247 3.15 19.65 -11.40
CA HIS A 247 3.04 19.30 -12.81
C HIS A 247 2.18 18.06 -13.10
N VAL A 248 1.62 17.40 -12.09
CA VAL A 248 0.71 16.24 -12.26
C VAL A 248 -0.76 16.67 -12.20
N GLU A 249 -1.08 17.83 -11.63
CA GLU A 249 -2.47 18.32 -11.46
C GLU A 249 -2.96 19.19 -12.64
N LEU A 250 -2.23 19.26 -13.76
CA LEU A 250 -2.59 19.97 -14.99
C LEU A 250 -2.61 19.02 -16.19
#